data_AF-A0A7U4RR84-F1
#
_entry.id   AF-A0A7U4RR84-F1
#
_cell.length_a   1.000
_cell.length_b   1.000
_cell.length_c   1.000
_cell.angle_alpha   90.00
_cell.angle_beta   90.00
_cell.angle_gamma   90.00
#
_symmetry.space_group_name_H-M   'P 1'
#
loop_
_entity.id
_entity.type
_entity.pdbx_description
1 polymer ?
#
loop_
_entity_poly.entity_id
_entity_poly.type
_entity_poly.pdbx_seq_one_letter_code
_entity_poly.pdbx_strand_id
1 'polypeptide(L)'
;MRKRRLKQKAGIYLSVISLLVLIIDRTTGLISAFIGKQVCGDQYLCPVGGVVCDRSCGFNTDMYLAFFLILMLLLGIALIISSKKRILKKI
;
A
#
# COMPACT_ATOMS: atom_id res chain seq x y z
N MET A 1 -1.78 30.06 0.69
CA MET A 1 -0.88 29.18 1.49
C MET A 1 -1.55 27.93 2.08
N ARG A 2 -2.79 27.99 2.60
CA ARG A 2 -3.50 26.86 3.27
C ARG A 2 -3.61 25.56 2.44
N LYS A 3 -4.07 25.65 1.18
CA LYS A 3 -4.20 24.50 0.25
C LYS A 3 -2.89 23.74 0.00
N ARG A 4 -1.76 24.42 0.12
CA ARG A 4 -0.43 23.85 -0.11
C ARG A 4 0.06 23.03 1.07
N ARG A 5 -0.07 23.57 2.29
CA ARG A 5 0.23 22.84 3.53
C ARG A 5 -0.66 21.60 3.65
N LEU A 6 -1.91 21.68 3.19
CA LEU A 6 -2.80 20.53 3.14
C LEU A 6 -2.28 19.43 2.20
N LYS A 7 -1.89 19.77 0.96
CA LYS A 7 -1.30 18.80 0.01
C LYS A 7 -0.01 18.16 0.54
N GLN A 8 0.83 18.95 1.19
CA GLN A 8 2.07 18.47 1.78
C GLN A 8 1.82 17.53 2.96
N LYS A 9 0.91 17.89 3.88
CA LYS A 9 0.50 17.02 4.98
C LYS A 9 -0.13 15.72 4.46
N ALA A 10 -1.06 15.83 3.51
CA ALA A 10 -1.70 14.66 2.89
C ALA A 10 -0.68 13.73 2.22
N GLY A 11 0.28 14.27 1.47
CA GLY A 11 1.35 13.47 0.87
C GLY A 11 2.25 12.79 1.91
N ILE A 12 2.61 13.49 3.00
CA ILE A 12 3.39 12.91 4.10
C ILE A 12 2.60 11.77 4.76
N TYR A 13 1.33 11.99 5.14
CA TYR A 13 0.50 10.95 5.73
C TYR A 13 0.35 9.75 4.80
N LEU A 14 0.09 9.98 3.51
CA LEU A 14 -0.04 8.91 2.53
C LEU A 14 1.23 8.08 2.45
N SER A 15 2.40 8.73 2.32
CA SER A 15 3.69 8.03 2.24
C SER A 15 4.03 7.27 3.53
N VAL A 16 3.84 7.89 4.70
CA VAL A 16 4.17 7.27 5.99
C VAL A 16 3.25 6.09 6.29
N ILE A 17 1.95 6.24 6.06
CA ILE A 17 0.99 5.15 6.29
C ILE A 17 1.27 4.00 5.32
N SER A 18 1.45 4.27 4.02
CA SER A 18 1.75 3.22 3.04
C SER A 18 3.04 2.47 3.39
N LEU A 19 4.09 3.17 3.83
CA LEU A 19 5.35 2.56 4.22
C LEU A 19 5.21 1.70 5.49
N LEU A 20 4.50 2.21 6.52
CA LEU A 20 4.26 1.46 7.76
C LEU A 20 3.45 0.19 7.48
N VAL A 21 2.38 0.30 6.71
CA VAL A 21 1.54 -0.85 6.34
C VAL A 21 2.36 -1.87 5.54
N LEU A 22 3.23 -1.42 4.62
CA LEU A 22 4.11 -2.31 3.88
C LEU A 22 5.08 -3.07 4.79
N ILE A 23 5.70 -2.38 5.76
CA ILE A 23 6.64 -3.00 6.72
C ILE A 23 5.92 -4.01 7.61
N ILE A 24 4.75 -3.63 8.15
CA ILE A 24 3.95 -4.50 9.01
C ILE A 24 3.50 -5.74 8.23
N ASP A 25 3.00 -5.57 7.01
CA ASP A 25 2.56 -6.71 6.21
C ASP A 25 3.72 -7.60 5.77
N ARG A 26 4.90 -7.05 5.46
CA ARG A 26 6.07 -7.86 5.10
C ARG A 26 6.73 -8.58 6.26
N THR A 27 6.55 -8.09 7.48
CA THR A 27 7.07 -8.74 8.68
C THR A 27 6.11 -9.78 9.24
N THR A 28 4.80 -9.56 9.10
CA THR A 28 3.79 -10.40 9.78
C THR A 28 2.85 -11.15 8.84
N GLY A 29 2.68 -10.67 7.61
CA GLY A 29 1.67 -11.16 6.66
C GLY A 29 0.23 -11.03 7.16
N LEU A 30 -0.01 -10.25 8.24
CA LEU A 30 -1.32 -10.19 8.89
C LEU A 30 -2.35 -9.46 8.04
N ILE A 31 -1.94 -8.43 7.30
CA ILE A 31 -2.87 -7.56 6.57
C ILE A 31 -3.31 -8.25 5.29
N SER A 32 -2.36 -8.82 4.55
CA SER A 32 -2.62 -9.67 3.39
C SER A 32 -3.42 -10.92 3.78
N ALA A 33 -3.19 -11.51 4.96
CA ALA A 33 -4.01 -12.61 5.46
C ALA A 33 -5.42 -12.22 5.84
N PHE A 34 -5.59 -11.08 6.51
CA PHE A 34 -6.90 -10.57 6.88
C PHE A 34 -7.73 -10.22 5.64
N ILE A 35 -7.13 -9.50 4.69
CA ILE A 35 -7.79 -9.13 3.43
C ILE A 35 -8.11 -10.39 2.62
N GLY A 36 -7.16 -11.32 2.51
CA GLY A 36 -7.35 -12.56 1.77
C GLY A 36 -8.48 -13.41 2.36
N LYS A 37 -8.58 -13.51 3.69
CA LYS A 37 -9.70 -14.17 4.36
C LYS A 37 -11.03 -13.45 4.16
N GLN A 38 -11.06 -12.12 4.12
CA GLN A 38 -12.29 -11.39 3.82
C GLN A 38 -12.77 -11.60 2.39
N VAL A 39 -11.86 -11.61 1.42
CA VAL A 39 -12.21 -11.72 -0.01
C VAL A 39 -12.53 -13.16 -0.39
N CYS A 40 -11.79 -14.12 0.16
CA CYS A 40 -11.82 -15.52 -0.27
C CYS A 40 -12.41 -16.47 0.78
N GLY A 41 -12.81 -15.97 1.94
CA GLY A 41 -13.34 -16.79 3.03
C GLY A 41 -12.34 -17.87 3.48
N ASP A 42 -12.86 -19.04 3.81
CA ASP A 42 -12.05 -20.19 4.26
C ASP A 42 -11.16 -20.78 3.16
N GLN A 43 -11.41 -20.43 1.89
CA GLN A 43 -10.57 -20.85 0.75
C GLN A 43 -9.21 -20.13 0.72
N TYR A 44 -9.00 -19.10 1.53
CA TYR A 44 -7.71 -18.43 1.67
C TYR A 44 -6.58 -19.38 2.17
N LEU A 45 -6.96 -20.45 2.87
CA LEU A 45 -6.05 -21.50 3.35
C LEU A 45 -6.07 -22.76 2.48
N CYS A 46 -6.90 -22.80 1.42
CA CYS A 46 -6.98 -23.97 0.56
C CYS A 46 -5.72 -24.06 -0.33
N PRO A 47 -4.99 -25.18 -0.29
CA PRO A 47 -3.85 -25.38 -1.17
C PRO A 47 -4.32 -25.44 -2.61
N VAL A 48 -3.73 -24.63 -3.49
CA VAL A 48 -3.93 -24.73 -4.93
C VAL A 48 -3.15 -25.96 -5.41
N GLY A 49 -3.82 -27.12 -5.53
CA GLY A 49 -3.22 -28.31 -6.12
C GLY A 49 -2.42 -29.23 -5.19
N GLY A 50 -2.68 -29.25 -3.88
CA GLY A 50 -2.16 -30.29 -2.98
C GLY A 50 -0.68 -30.19 -2.59
N VAL A 51 0.03 -29.17 -3.08
CA VAL A 51 1.38 -28.82 -2.62
C VAL A 51 1.25 -27.61 -1.70
N VAL A 52 1.76 -27.71 -0.49
CA VAL A 52 1.74 -26.65 0.53
C VAL A 52 2.61 -25.48 0.05
N CYS A 53 2.09 -24.63 -0.83
CA CYS A 53 2.70 -23.35 -1.20
C CYS A 53 1.61 -22.39 -1.69
N ASP A 54 1.63 -21.21 -1.10
CA ASP A 54 0.92 -19.97 -1.45
C ASP A 54 -0.54 -19.85 -0.97
N ARG A 55 -0.73 -18.88 -0.06
CA ARG A 55 -2.02 -18.39 0.44
C ARG A 55 -2.80 -17.67 -0.67
N SER A 56 -3.28 -18.45 -1.64
CA SER A 56 -3.78 -17.97 -2.92
C SER A 56 -5.11 -18.63 -3.26
N CYS A 57 -6.19 -17.88 -3.17
CA CYS A 57 -7.48 -18.29 -3.76
C CYS A 57 -7.52 -17.81 -5.21
N GLY A 58 -6.70 -18.43 -6.07
CA GLY A 58 -6.53 -18.03 -7.48
C GLY A 58 -5.84 -16.67 -7.70
N PHE A 59 -5.47 -15.98 -6.62
CA PHE A 59 -4.86 -14.65 -6.60
C PHE A 59 -4.00 -14.49 -5.32
N ASN A 60 -2.79 -13.94 -5.46
CA ASN A 60 -1.87 -13.75 -4.34
C ASN A 60 -2.10 -12.39 -3.66
N THR A 61 -2.77 -12.38 -2.50
CA THR A 61 -3.18 -11.14 -1.82
C THR A 61 -1.99 -10.28 -1.37
N ASP A 62 -0.85 -10.88 -0.99
CA ASP A 62 0.37 -10.15 -0.62
C ASP A 62 0.89 -9.33 -1.82
N MET A 63 0.97 -9.95 -3.00
CA MET A 63 1.48 -9.29 -4.21
C MET A 63 0.66 -8.03 -4.55
N TYR A 64 -0.66 -8.12 -4.49
CA TYR A 64 -1.52 -6.99 -4.85
C TYR A 64 -1.56 -5.92 -3.76
N LEU A 65 -1.56 -6.31 -2.49
CA LEU A 65 -1.47 -5.37 -1.38
C LEU A 65 -0.15 -4.57 -1.48
N ALA A 66 0.96 -5.25 -1.70
CA ALA A 66 2.25 -4.60 -1.87
C ALA A 66 2.30 -3.67 -3.08
N PHE A 67 1.78 -4.10 -4.23
CA PHE A 67 1.67 -3.26 -5.43
C PHE A 67 0.86 -1.98 -5.14
N PHE A 68 -0.30 -2.13 -4.50
CA PHE A 68 -1.16 -1.01 -4.12
C PHE A 68 -0.45 -0.04 -3.17
N LEU A 69 0.25 -0.55 -2.15
CA LEU A 69 0.98 0.28 -1.18
C LEU A 69 2.14 1.04 -1.82
N ILE A 70 2.87 0.41 -2.75
CA ILE A 70 3.93 1.07 -3.52
C ILE A 70 3.33 2.20 -4.39
N LEU A 71 2.20 1.95 -5.06
CA LEU A 71 1.53 2.98 -5.86
C LEU A 71 1.11 4.18 -4.99
N MET A 72 0.54 3.92 -3.81
CA MET A 72 0.15 4.96 -2.86
C MET A 72 1.35 5.73 -2.32
N LEU A 73 2.47 5.05 -2.08
CA LEU A 73 3.74 5.68 -1.68
C LEU A 73 4.24 6.63 -2.77
N LEU A 74 4.25 6.20 -4.04
CA LEU A 74 4.65 7.02 -5.19
C LEU A 74 3.73 8.23 -5.36
N LEU A 75 2.41 8.06 -5.19
CA LEU A 75 1.45 9.16 -5.22
C LEU A 75 1.70 10.16 -4.08
N GLY A 76 2.01 9.67 -2.88
CA GLY A 76 2.37 10.51 -1.73
C GLY A 76 3.62 11.35 -2.00
N ILE A 77 4.67 10.72 -2.55
CA ILE A 77 5.91 11.41 -2.94
C ILE A 77 5.62 12.44 -4.05
N ALA A 78 4.84 12.08 -5.07
CA ALA A 78 4.46 12.98 -6.15
C ALA A 78 3.68 14.21 -5.62
N LEU A 79 2.78 14.02 -4.64
CA LEU A 79 2.07 15.10 -3.96
C LEU A 79 3.02 16.04 -3.20
N ILE A 80 4.00 15.49 -2.48
CA ILE A 80 5.02 16.26 -1.76
C ILE A 80 5.83 17.09 -2.76
N ILE A 81 6.32 16.48 -3.85
CA ILE A 81 7.12 17.16 -4.88
C ILE A 81 6.30 18.25 -5.57
N SER A 82 5.05 17.96 -5.97
CA SER A 82 4.12 18.91 -6.58
C SER A 82 3.85 20.12 -5.65
N SER A 83 3.78 19.87 -4.35
CA SER A 83 3.66 20.95 -3.36
C SER A 83 4.92 21.83 -3.29
N LYS A 84 6.12 21.31 -3.60
CA LYS A 84 7.39 22.06 -3.58
C LYS A 84 7.69 22.76 -4.92
N LYS A 85 7.46 22.10 -6.07
CA LYS A 85 7.79 22.61 -7.42
C LYS A 85 7.18 23.97 -7.76
N ARG A 86 6.06 24.35 -7.13
CA ARG A 86 5.42 25.67 -7.34
C ARG A 86 6.17 26.85 -6.67
N ILE A 87 7.13 26.59 -5.76
CA ILE A 87 8.10 27.62 -5.30
C ILE A 87 9.15 27.86 -6.38
N LEU A 88 9.69 26.80 -6.98
CA LEU A 88 10.83 26.88 -7.89
C LEU A 88 10.52 27.64 -9.19
N LYS A 89 9.22 27.72 -9.57
CA LYS A 89 8.73 28.53 -10.71
C LYS A 89 8.43 29.99 -10.35
N LYS A 90 8.57 30.38 -9.09
CA LYS A 90 8.13 31.68 -8.56
C LYS A 90 9.25 32.47 -7.89
N ILE A 91 10.47 31.95 -7.93
CA ILE A 91 11.75 32.64 -7.73
C ILE A 91 12.29 32.89 -9.14
#